data_AF-A0A962ZBS3-F1
#
_entry.id   AF-A0A962ZBS3-F1
#
_cell.length_a   1.000
_cell.length_b   1.000
_cell.length_c   1.000
_cell.angle_alpha   90.00
_cell.angle_beta   90.00
_cell.angle_gamma   90.00
#
_symmetry.space_group_name_H-M   'P 1'
#
loop_
_entity.id
_entity.type
_entity.pdbx_description
1 polymer ?
#
loop_
_entity_poly.entity_id
_entity_poly.type
_entity_poly.pdbx_seq_one_letter_code
_entity_poly.pdbx_strand_id
1 'polypeptide(L)'
;ARARLEIIRESNDGFRIAEEDLRLRGPGEILGSRQSGLPALHFADIVEDTKALETARDDARRIVDGDAGLDSERGLRLRLLLQLFERIEATALLAAG
;
A
#
# COMPACT_ATOMS: atom_id res chain seq x y z
N ALA A 1 -15.52 12.41 16.97
CA ALA A 1 -14.93 13.74 16.61
C ALA A 1 -13.70 14.08 17.45
N ARG A 2 -13.73 14.03 18.79
CA ARG A 2 -12.57 14.40 19.65
C ARG A 2 -11.30 13.58 19.42
N ALA A 3 -11.39 12.26 19.31
CA ALA A 3 -10.23 11.38 19.12
C ALA A 3 -9.43 11.68 17.83
N ARG A 4 -10.10 12.02 16.71
CA ARG A 4 -9.42 12.39 15.45
C ARG A 4 -8.59 13.66 15.58
N LEU A 5 -9.09 14.65 16.32
CA LEU A 5 -8.40 15.93 16.52
C LEU A 5 -7.19 15.78 17.45
N GLU A 6 -7.23 14.82 18.39
CA GLU A 6 -6.07 14.49 19.24
C GLU A 6 -4.94 13.84 18.44
N ILE A 7 -5.25 12.88 17.56
CA ILE A 7 -4.24 12.22 16.70
C ILE A 7 -3.50 13.23 15.81
N ILE A 8 -4.22 14.18 15.21
CA ILE A 8 -3.63 15.24 14.37
C ILE A 8 -2.77 16.20 15.21
N ARG A 9 -3.07 16.35 16.52
CA ARG A 9 -2.29 17.19 17.43
C ARG A 9 -1.04 16.49 17.97
N GLU A 10 -1.07 15.17 18.07
CA GLU A 10 0.02 14.37 18.65
C GLU A 10 1.11 13.98 17.65
N SER A 11 0.84 14.01 16.35
CA SER A 11 1.79 13.61 15.31
C SER A 11 1.69 14.50 14.08
N ASN A 12 2.82 14.89 13.50
CA ASN A 12 2.90 15.52 12.17
C ASN A 12 3.22 14.50 11.06
N ASP A 13 3.36 13.22 11.40
CA ASP A 13 3.54 12.14 10.44
C ASP A 13 2.20 11.77 9.82
N GLY A 14 2.03 12.09 8.53
CA GLY A 14 0.80 11.85 7.77
C GLY A 14 0.41 10.37 7.66
N PHE A 15 1.36 9.44 7.74
CA PHE A 15 1.06 8.01 7.67
C PHE A 15 0.43 7.52 8.96
N ARG A 16 0.98 7.92 10.11
CA ARG A 16 0.45 7.57 11.44
C ARG A 16 -0.96 8.13 11.65
N ILE A 17 -1.22 9.33 11.16
CA ILE A 17 -2.57 9.93 11.20
C ILE A 17 -3.55 9.10 10.35
N ALA A 18 -3.13 8.68 9.15
CA ALA A 18 -3.97 7.89 8.26
C ALA A 18 -4.29 6.49 8.84
N GLU A 19 -3.32 5.86 9.50
CA GLU A 19 -3.49 4.57 10.17
C GLU A 19 -4.50 4.63 11.32
N GLU A 20 -4.37 5.64 12.19
CA GLU A 20 -5.32 5.82 13.29
C GLU A 20 -6.71 6.29 12.80
N ASP A 21 -6.80 7.09 11.73
CA ASP A 21 -8.10 7.44 11.12
C ASP A 21 -8.79 6.20 10.54
N LEU A 22 -8.03 5.30 9.89
CA LEU A 22 -8.52 4.01 9.39
C LEU A 22 -8.97 3.09 10.53
N ARG A 23 -8.19 3.00 11.62
CA ARG A 23 -8.55 2.22 12.81
C ARG A 23 -9.84 2.74 13.47
N LEU A 24 -10.02 4.06 13.53
CA LEU A 24 -11.21 4.69 14.10
C LEU A 24 -12.44 4.61 13.19
N ARG A 25 -12.28 4.54 11.87
CA ARG A 25 -13.38 4.39 10.90
C ARG A 25 -13.80 2.94 10.68
N GLY A 26 -12.88 1.99 10.90
CA GLY A 26 -13.04 0.61 10.48
C GLY A 26 -12.96 0.45 8.95
N PRO A 27 -12.83 -0.80 8.45
CA PRO A 27 -12.63 -1.09 7.03
C PRO A 27 -13.83 -0.69 6.13
N GLY A 28 -15.00 -0.42 6.73
CA GLY A 28 -16.26 -0.19 6.01
C GLY A 28 -16.49 1.22 5.45
N GLU A 29 -15.75 2.24 5.89
CA GLU A 29 -15.99 3.64 5.45
C GLU A 29 -14.92 4.23 4.52
N ILE A 30 -13.79 3.55 4.26
CA ILE A 30 -12.83 4.03 3.23
C ILE A 30 -13.47 4.04 1.84
N LEU A 31 -14.42 3.15 1.59
CA LEU A 31 -15.16 3.04 0.34
C LEU A 31 -16.59 3.53 0.54
N GLY A 32 -16.76 4.82 0.86
CA GLY A 32 -18.05 5.47 0.80
C GLY A 32 -18.67 5.24 -0.59
N SER A 33 -19.58 4.28 -0.68
CA SER A 33 -20.22 3.78 -1.91
C SER A 33 -19.26 3.24 -2.98
N ARG A 34 -19.54 2.03 -3.48
CA ARG A 34 -19.06 1.45 -4.75
C ARG A 34 -18.47 2.51 -5.72
N GLN A 35 -17.18 2.81 -5.60
CA GLN A 35 -16.47 3.52 -6.64
C GLN A 35 -16.00 2.45 -7.61
N SER A 36 -16.71 2.33 -8.72
CA SER A 36 -16.35 1.43 -9.82
C SER A 36 -14.90 1.69 -10.22
N GLY A 37 -14.00 0.73 -9.95
CA GLY A 37 -12.62 0.79 -10.45
C GLY A 37 -11.56 0.13 -9.59
N LEU A 38 -11.77 -0.06 -8.28
CA LEU A 38 -10.81 -0.80 -7.45
C LEU A 38 -11.15 -2.30 -7.45
N PRO A 39 -10.19 -3.20 -7.72
CA PRO A 39 -10.38 -4.61 -7.47
C PRO A 39 -10.74 -4.74 -6.00
N ALA A 40 -11.87 -5.38 -5.71
CA ALA A 40 -12.19 -5.70 -4.33
C ALA A 40 -10.97 -6.47 -3.78
N LEU A 41 -10.40 -5.99 -2.68
CA LEU A 41 -9.64 -6.84 -1.76
C LEU A 41 -10.67 -7.84 -1.21
N HIS A 42 -11.07 -8.81 -2.04
CA HIS A 42 -12.28 -9.61 -1.84
C HIS A 42 -12.11 -10.59 -0.67
N PHE A 43 -10.88 -10.70 -0.15
CA PHE A 43 -10.47 -11.68 0.86
C PHE A 43 -9.46 -11.14 1.89
N ALA A 44 -9.13 -9.84 1.88
CA ALA A 44 -8.13 -9.28 2.79
C ALA A 44 -8.80 -8.30 3.76
N ASP A 45 -8.68 -8.59 5.05
CA ASP A 45 -9.06 -7.66 6.11
C ASP A 45 -7.83 -6.81 6.43
N ILE A 46 -7.87 -5.53 6.05
CA ILE A 46 -6.75 -4.60 6.24
C ILE A 46 -6.27 -4.53 7.69
N VAL A 47 -7.15 -4.73 8.67
CA VAL A 47 -6.80 -4.71 10.10
C VAL A 47 -6.07 -5.99 10.49
N GLU A 48 -6.53 -7.16 10.03
CA GLU A 48 -5.88 -8.44 10.33
C GLU A 48 -4.59 -8.62 9.53
N ASP A 49 -4.56 -8.11 8.30
CA ASP A 49 -3.47 -8.27 7.34
C ASP A 49 -2.41 -7.16 7.43
N THR A 50 -2.53 -6.24 8.39
CA THR A 50 -1.61 -5.10 8.54
C THR A 50 -0.15 -5.54 8.52
N LYS A 51 0.22 -6.59 9.26
CA LYS A 51 1.60 -7.10 9.30
C LYS A 51 2.11 -7.62 7.95
N ALA A 52 1.22 -8.25 7.18
CA ALA A 52 1.57 -8.72 5.84
C ALA A 52 1.79 -7.53 4.89
N LEU A 53 0.96 -6.49 4.99
CA LEU A 53 1.11 -5.25 4.22
C LEU A 53 2.40 -4.50 4.58
N GLU A 54 2.76 -4.43 5.86
CA GLU A 54 4.04 -3.85 6.31
C GLU A 54 5.24 -4.60 5.73
N THR A 55 5.21 -5.94 5.79
CA THR A 55 6.28 -6.78 5.25
C THR A 55 6.42 -6.59 3.74
N ALA A 56 5.29 -6.55 3.02
CA ALA A 56 5.27 -6.32 1.57
C ALA A 56 5.81 -4.93 1.21
N ARG A 57 5.44 -3.89 1.98
CA ARG A 57 5.95 -2.52 1.80
C ARG A 57 7.45 -2.46 1.99
N ASP A 58 7.98 -3.10 3.02
CA ASP A 58 9.42 -3.10 3.30
C ASP A 58 10.20 -3.84 2.21
N ASP A 59 9.68 -4.96 1.70
CA ASP A 59 10.33 -5.68 0.59
C ASP A 59 10.30 -4.85 -0.70
N ALA A 60 9.16 -4.22 -1.03
CA ALA A 60 9.05 -3.32 -2.17
C ALA A 60 10.05 -2.15 -2.08
N ARG A 61 10.23 -1.57 -0.89
CA ARG A 61 11.20 -0.49 -0.68
C ARG A 61 12.64 -0.95 -0.89
N ARG A 62 13.02 -2.13 -0.38
CA ARG A 62 14.37 -2.70 -0.63
C ARG A 62 14.61 -2.95 -2.12
N ILE A 63 13.58 -3.36 -2.86
CA ILE A 63 13.66 -3.57 -4.30
C ILE A 63 13.89 -2.23 -5.01
N VAL A 64 13.15 -1.18 -4.66
CA VAL A 64 13.35 0.16 -5.23
C VAL A 64 14.76 0.68 -4.93
N ASP A 65 15.18 0.63 -3.66
CA ASP A 65 16.46 1.19 -3.23
C ASP A 65 17.68 0.45 -3.83
N GLY A 66 17.54 -0.83 -4.18
CA GLY A 66 18.64 -1.69 -4.65
C GLY A 66 18.59 -2.11 -6.13
N ASP A 67 17.41 -2.10 -6.74
CA ASP A 67 17.16 -2.60 -8.11
C ASP A 67 15.87 -1.95 -8.69
N ALA A 68 15.78 -0.62 -8.64
CA ALA A 68 14.65 0.14 -9.21
C ALA A 68 14.38 -0.22 -10.69
N GLY A 69 15.44 -0.51 -11.45
CA GLY A 69 15.35 -0.96 -12.83
C GLY A 69 14.75 -2.35 -12.99
N LEU A 70 14.75 -3.20 -11.96
CA LEU A 70 14.39 -4.61 -12.01
C LEU A 70 15.25 -5.42 -13.01
N ASP A 71 16.54 -5.09 -13.12
CA ASP A 71 17.48 -5.68 -14.07
C ASP A 71 18.19 -6.93 -13.52
N SER A 72 18.15 -7.13 -12.19
CA SER A 72 18.69 -8.34 -11.58
C SER A 72 17.88 -9.58 -11.95
N GLU A 73 18.45 -10.78 -11.71
CA GLU A 73 17.71 -12.04 -11.88
C GLU A 73 16.40 -12.08 -11.06
N ARG A 74 16.41 -11.48 -9.85
CA ARG A 74 15.20 -11.31 -9.03
C ARG A 74 14.26 -10.27 -9.64
N GLY A 75 14.79 -9.14 -10.12
CA GLY A 75 14.04 -8.08 -10.79
C GLY A 75 13.28 -8.58 -12.02
N LEU A 76 13.92 -9.41 -12.85
CA LEU A 76 13.26 -10.02 -14.02
C LEU A 76 12.09 -10.92 -13.64
N ARG A 77 12.21 -11.70 -12.55
CA ARG A 77 11.08 -12.49 -12.02
C ARG A 77 9.94 -11.59 -11.52
N LEU A 78 10.27 -10.46 -10.90
CA LEU A 78 9.27 -9.47 -10.47
C LEU A 78 8.57 -8.83 -11.68
N ARG A 79 9.28 -8.52 -12.78
CA ARG A 79 8.64 -8.06 -14.02
C ARG A 79 7.63 -9.06 -14.56
N LEU A 80 7.96 -10.35 -14.56
CA LEU A 80 7.02 -11.40 -14.97
C LEU A 80 5.77 -11.43 -14.08
N LEU A 81 5.93 -11.30 -12.77
CA LEU A 81 4.79 -11.20 -11.85
C LEU A 81 3.95 -9.95 -12.12
N LEU A 82 4.58 -8.79 -12.30
CA LEU A 82 3.88 -7.54 -12.64
C LEU A 82 3.12 -7.65 -13.97
N GLN A 83 3.65 -8.37 -14.96
CA GLN A 83 2.94 -8.67 -16.21
C GLN A 83 1.74 -9.59 -15.96
N LEU A 84 1.93 -10.67 -15.21
CA LEU A 84 0.87 -11.64 -14.92
C LEU A 84 -0.31 -11.03 -14.17
N PHE A 85 -0.04 -10.07 -13.27
CA PHE A 85 -1.06 -9.36 -12.48
C PHE A 85 -1.54 -8.06 -13.13
N GLU A 86 -1.18 -7.79 -14.40
CA GLU A 86 -1.59 -6.58 -15.13
C GLU A 86 -1.19 -5.28 -14.41
N ARG A 87 -0.02 -5.27 -13.76
CA ARG A 87 0.57 -4.13 -13.02
C ARG A 87 1.79 -3.53 -13.73
N ILE A 88 1.82 -3.58 -15.06
CA ILE A 88 2.98 -3.15 -15.85
C ILE A 88 3.29 -1.66 -15.64
N GLU A 89 2.27 -0.81 -15.41
CA GLU A 89 2.44 0.62 -15.10
C GLU A 89 3.32 0.86 -13.86
N ALA A 90 3.37 -0.10 -12.92
CA ALA A 90 4.24 -0.01 -11.76
C ALA A 90 5.73 0.00 -12.15
N THR A 91 6.12 -0.62 -13.27
CA THR A 91 7.53 -0.62 -13.71
C THR A 91 8.03 0.78 -14.08
N ALA A 92 7.17 1.62 -14.67
CA ALA A 92 7.49 3.01 -14.98
C ALA A 92 7.60 3.86 -13.70
N LEU A 93 6.75 3.59 -12.70
CA LEU A 93 6.80 4.27 -11.39
C LEU A 93 8.05 3.88 -10.59
N LEU A 94 8.46 2.60 -10.63
CA LEU A 94 9.68 2.12 -9.98
C LEU A 94 10.93 2.77 -10.60
N ALA A 95 10.96 2.95 -11.92
CA ALA A 95 12.07 3.63 -12.60
C ALA A 95 12.09 5.15 -12.39
N ALA A 96 10.96 5.75 -11.99
CA ALA A 96 10.83 7.16 -11.68
C ALA A 96 11.12 7.49 -10.20
N GLY A 97 11.35 6.46 -9.37
CA GLY A 97 11.76 6.56 -7.97
C GLY A 97 13.27 6.51 -7.81
#